data_AF-W6UG24-F1
#
_entry.id   AF-W6UG24-F1
#
_cell.length_a   1.000
_cell.length_b   1.000
_cell.length_c   1.000
_cell.angle_alpha   90.00
_cell.angle_beta   90.00
_cell.angle_gamma   90.00
#
_symmetry.space_group_name_H-M   'P 1'
#
loop_
_entity.id
_entity.type
_entity.pdbx_description
1 polymer ?
#
loop_
_entity_poly.entity_id
_entity_poly.type
_entity_poly.pdbx_seq_one_letter_code
_entity_poly.pdbx_strand_id
1 'polypeptide(L)'
;MIDGKVNSFFQYDALIENQIQALRSDWQRFVTERKHYKGQQVGHGRGIVITAGGLKYFTSAYILVSILRTFECTLPIEIWFHGDELSKNMCNEFEKLGAKCLNTEQFIEVTPGGFLMKALAIMFSNFREVLYLDADNVCLRDPAYLFENEEYKKHGCIFWPDFWQTPEHNPIWKILDVDFKDCPEQESGQLIVDKLRSWDQLQLCIYFNMKGADYYRFLYGDKDTFRFAWMALKTPYYMVPFDVGSCGVVHDNSFFGNTMVQHDCEGKILFMHRNLLKWDITLEHELVWKIVKKFSSSIEPKFCELKGGIDVMQAIDLHGDTLQYEFNDAFPGFERTCLKILKKVRSAKFYSHELMLSYLSNNRR
;
A
#
# COMPACT_ATOMS: atom_id res chain seq x y z
N MET A 1 1.97 21.68 -11.31
CA MET A 1 1.02 20.98 -12.20
C MET A 1 1.76 19.81 -12.83
N ILE A 2 1.26 18.60 -12.63
CA ILE A 2 1.75 17.41 -13.33
C ILE A 2 1.10 17.44 -14.72
N ASP A 3 1.79 18.05 -15.69
CA ASP A 3 1.26 18.18 -17.05
C ASP A 3 1.31 16.83 -17.77
N GLY A 4 0.16 16.16 -17.84
CA GLY A 4 -0.39 15.72 -19.12
C GLY A 4 0.15 14.45 -19.79
N LYS A 5 1.02 13.64 -19.17
CA LYS A 5 1.43 12.33 -19.77
C LYS A 5 1.34 11.08 -18.87
N VAL A 6 0.68 11.17 -17.72
CA VAL A 6 0.09 9.98 -17.04
C VAL A 6 -1.42 9.89 -17.30
N ASN A 7 -2.05 10.99 -17.73
CA ASN A 7 -3.50 11.04 -17.97
C ASN A 7 -3.97 10.30 -19.23
N SER A 8 -3.07 9.71 -20.03
CA SER A 8 -3.47 8.93 -21.22
C SER A 8 -3.78 7.46 -20.93
N PHE A 9 -3.61 6.98 -19.70
CA PHE A 9 -3.86 5.57 -19.39
C PHE A 9 -5.35 5.23 -19.26
N PHE A 10 -6.22 6.23 -19.07
CA PHE A 10 -7.52 5.96 -18.45
C PHE A 10 -8.68 6.67 -19.14
N GLN A 11 -9.55 5.87 -19.74
CA GLN A 11 -10.90 6.28 -20.12
C GLN A 11 -11.83 5.85 -18.98
N TYR A 12 -12.36 6.83 -18.26
CA TYR A 12 -13.43 6.56 -17.30
C TYR A 12 -14.75 6.46 -18.04
N ASP A 13 -15.60 5.54 -17.58
CA ASP A 13 -16.94 5.41 -18.15
C ASP A 13 -17.71 6.72 -17.97
N ALA A 14 -18.21 7.26 -19.09
CA ALA A 14 -19.15 8.36 -19.04
C ALA A 14 -20.46 7.84 -18.41
N LEU A 15 -20.78 8.33 -17.21
CA LEU A 15 -22.06 8.07 -16.57
C LEU A 15 -23.08 9.15 -16.92
N ILE A 16 -24.32 8.74 -17.16
CA ILE A 16 -25.45 9.66 -17.21
C ILE A 16 -25.86 10.08 -15.79
N GLU A 17 -26.50 11.24 -15.66
CA GLU A 17 -26.84 11.85 -14.36
C GLU A 17 -27.61 10.90 -13.42
N ASN A 18 -28.53 10.10 -13.96
CA ASN A 18 -29.30 9.13 -13.18
C ASN A 18 -28.41 8.05 -12.51
N GLN A 19 -27.33 7.62 -13.18
CA GLN A 19 -26.40 6.63 -12.60
C GLN A 19 -25.57 7.26 -11.48
N ILE A 20 -25.11 8.50 -11.68
CA ILE A 20 -24.40 9.27 -10.65
C ILE A 20 -25.30 9.43 -9.41
N GLN A 21 -26.55 9.85 -9.60
CA GLN A 21 -27.49 10.05 -8.51
C GLN A 21 -27.84 8.74 -7.79
N ALA A 22 -27.94 7.62 -8.51
CA ALA A 22 -28.17 6.31 -7.91
C ALA A 22 -27.02 5.89 -7.00
N LEU A 23 -25.77 5.94 -7.50
CA LEU A 23 -24.58 5.62 -6.72
C LEU A 23 -24.44 6.55 -5.51
N ARG A 24 -24.69 7.86 -5.70
CA ARG A 24 -24.69 8.86 -4.63
C ARG A 24 -25.69 8.51 -3.52
N SER A 25 -26.94 8.25 -3.91
CA SER A 25 -28.00 7.90 -2.97
C SER A 25 -27.70 6.60 -2.23
N ASP A 26 -27.08 5.63 -2.90
CA ASP A 26 -26.75 4.32 -2.31
C ASP A 26 -25.69 4.40 -1.22
N TRP A 27 -24.57 5.10 -1.46
CA TRP A 27 -23.54 5.21 -0.41
C TRP A 27 -24.02 6.12 0.74
N GLN A 28 -24.79 7.17 0.44
CA GLN A 28 -25.38 8.04 1.48
C GLN A 28 -26.41 7.29 2.34
N ARG A 29 -27.20 6.41 1.72
CA ARG A 29 -28.10 5.51 2.43
C ARG A 29 -27.33 4.53 3.28
N PHE A 30 -26.28 3.89 2.75
CA PHE A 30 -25.39 3.04 3.56
C PHE A 30 -24.86 3.80 4.77
N VAL A 31 -24.39 5.02 4.57
CA VAL A 31 -23.93 5.91 5.65
C VAL A 31 -25.06 6.16 6.66
N THR A 32 -26.28 6.44 6.24
CA THR A 32 -27.38 6.73 7.18
C THR A 32 -27.87 5.50 7.94
N GLU A 33 -27.95 4.36 7.25
CA GLU A 33 -28.49 3.10 7.76
C GLU A 33 -27.44 2.25 8.49
N ARG A 34 -26.15 2.53 8.28
CA ARG A 34 -25.09 1.82 9.00
C ARG A 34 -25.38 1.93 10.49
N LYS A 35 -25.33 0.79 11.17
CA LYS A 35 -25.30 0.82 12.62
C LYS A 35 -24.02 1.57 12.98
N HIS A 36 -24.13 2.73 13.64
CA HIS A 36 -23.00 3.23 14.42
C HIS A 36 -22.74 2.14 15.45
N TYR A 37 -21.76 1.29 15.16
CA TYR A 37 -21.58 0.03 15.85
C TYR A 37 -21.05 0.31 17.26
N LYS A 38 -21.98 0.58 18.19
CA LYS A 38 -21.70 0.66 19.62
C LYS A 38 -21.36 -0.76 20.10
N GLY A 39 -20.08 -1.02 20.38
CA GLY A 39 -19.62 -2.23 21.04
C GLY A 39 -18.77 -3.20 20.22
N GLN A 40 -18.41 -2.90 18.97
CA GLN A 40 -17.33 -3.63 18.29
C GLN A 40 -15.98 -3.17 18.87
N GLN A 41 -15.08 -4.11 19.11
CA GLN A 41 -13.77 -3.80 19.68
C GLN A 41 -12.94 -3.07 18.62
N VAL A 42 -12.78 -1.75 18.79
CA VAL A 42 -11.83 -0.93 18.01
C VAL A 42 -10.37 -1.36 18.22
N GLY A 43 -10.12 -2.41 19.01
CA GLY A 43 -8.80 -2.82 19.45
C GLY A 43 -8.27 -1.94 20.59
N HIS A 44 -7.00 -2.14 20.92
CA HIS A 44 -6.27 -1.39 21.93
C HIS A 44 -4.80 -1.25 21.52
N GLY A 45 -4.14 -0.21 22.01
CA GLY A 45 -2.73 0.03 21.71
C GLY A 45 -2.44 0.28 20.22
N ARG A 46 -1.15 0.17 19.88
CA ARG A 46 -0.58 0.42 18.56
C ARG A 46 -0.03 -0.87 17.98
N GLY A 47 -0.12 -1.04 16.67
CA GLY A 47 0.51 -2.18 16.00
C GLY A 47 0.60 -2.03 14.49
N ILE A 48 1.31 -2.95 13.89
CA ILE A 48 1.51 -3.03 12.44
C ILE A 48 0.60 -4.12 11.89
N VAL A 49 -0.12 -3.81 10.82
CA VAL A 49 -0.98 -4.75 10.10
C VAL A 49 -0.42 -4.92 8.70
N ILE A 50 -0.17 -6.18 8.31
CA ILE A 50 0.33 -6.54 6.98
C ILE A 50 -0.58 -7.60 6.40
N THR A 51 -0.94 -7.50 5.13
CA THR A 51 -1.65 -8.57 4.42
C THR A 51 -0.69 -9.33 3.54
N ALA A 52 -0.66 -10.65 3.64
CA ALA A 52 0.24 -11.49 2.86
C ALA A 52 -0.43 -12.82 2.51
N GLY A 53 -0.42 -13.18 1.23
CA GLY A 53 -0.92 -14.47 0.75
C GLY A 53 -0.02 -15.10 -0.32
N GLY A 54 0.09 -16.43 -0.28
CA GLY A 54 0.96 -17.19 -1.16
C GLY A 54 2.45 -16.91 -0.95
N LEU A 55 3.29 -17.66 -1.67
CA LEU A 55 4.75 -17.55 -1.54
C LEU A 55 5.27 -16.15 -1.90
N LYS A 56 4.60 -15.47 -2.85
CA LYS A 56 4.93 -14.13 -3.32
C LYS A 56 4.93 -13.10 -2.19
N TYR A 57 3.79 -12.94 -1.52
CA TYR A 57 3.65 -11.94 -0.45
C TYR A 57 4.20 -12.45 0.88
N PHE A 58 4.21 -13.77 1.13
CA PHE A 58 4.95 -14.36 2.25
C PHE A 58 6.42 -13.91 2.25
N THR A 59 7.11 -14.07 1.12
CA THR A 59 8.54 -13.76 0.99
C THR A 59 8.81 -12.29 1.27
N SER A 60 7.96 -11.42 0.71
CA SER A 60 8.06 -9.97 0.89
C SER A 60 7.82 -9.57 2.35
N ALA A 61 6.72 -10.03 2.94
CA ALA A 61 6.39 -9.73 4.33
C ALA A 61 7.42 -10.29 5.31
N TYR A 62 8.01 -11.46 5.04
CA TYR A 62 9.08 -12.03 5.88
C TYR A 62 10.31 -11.12 5.93
N ILE A 63 10.67 -10.50 4.80
CA ILE A 63 11.77 -9.53 4.74
C ILE A 63 11.40 -8.27 5.49
N LEU A 64 10.21 -7.70 5.25
CA LEU A 64 9.72 -6.53 5.99
C LEU A 64 9.75 -6.75 7.51
N VAL A 65 9.15 -7.83 8.00
CA VAL A 65 9.11 -8.14 9.44
C VAL A 65 10.53 -8.34 9.98
N SER A 66 11.39 -9.07 9.27
CA SER A 66 12.78 -9.28 9.67
C SER A 66 13.54 -7.95 9.79
N ILE A 67 13.39 -7.05 8.82
CA ILE A 67 14.01 -5.72 8.83
C ILE A 67 13.50 -4.88 10.00
N LEU A 68 12.19 -4.85 10.26
CA LEU A 68 11.63 -4.17 11.43
C LEU A 68 12.26 -4.68 12.74
N ARG A 69 12.48 -5.99 12.86
CA ARG A 69 13.17 -6.57 14.02
C ARG A 69 14.66 -6.23 14.06
N THR A 70 15.33 -6.02 12.93
CA THR A 70 16.73 -5.52 12.93
C THR A 70 16.85 -4.08 13.45
N PHE A 71 15.77 -3.31 13.38
CA PHE A 71 15.68 -1.97 14.00
C PHE A 71 15.16 -1.99 15.43
N GLU A 72 15.06 -3.18 16.05
CA GLU A 72 14.52 -3.34 17.40
C GLU A 72 13.09 -2.81 17.56
N CYS A 73 12.32 -2.72 16.46
CA CYS A 73 10.93 -2.28 16.51
C CYS A 73 10.11 -3.25 17.37
N THR A 74 9.54 -2.75 18.47
CA THR A 74 8.78 -3.55 19.44
C THR A 74 7.27 -3.54 19.18
N LEU A 75 6.81 -2.86 18.13
CA LEU A 75 5.39 -2.86 17.80
C LEU A 75 4.91 -4.29 17.53
N PRO A 76 3.76 -4.69 18.10
CA PRO A 76 3.13 -5.96 17.76
C PRO A 76 2.72 -5.94 16.28
N ILE A 77 2.87 -7.09 15.62
CA ILE A 77 2.61 -7.23 14.18
C ILE A 77 1.56 -8.31 13.98
N GLU A 78 0.53 -8.01 13.20
CA GLU A 78 -0.45 -8.98 12.71
C GLU A 78 -0.30 -9.18 11.19
N ILE A 79 -0.14 -10.43 10.77
CA ILE A 79 -0.12 -10.86 9.38
C ILE A 79 -1.48 -11.45 9.03
N TRP A 80 -2.20 -10.78 8.15
CA TRP A 80 -3.55 -11.15 7.71
C TRP A 80 -3.52 -11.87 6.36
N PHE A 81 -4.29 -12.95 6.25
CA PHE A 81 -4.41 -13.78 5.04
C PHE A 81 -5.81 -14.40 4.93
N HIS A 82 -6.14 -15.02 3.80
CA HIS A 82 -7.41 -15.72 3.61
C HIS A 82 -7.23 -17.22 3.34
N GLY A 83 -8.08 -18.05 3.95
CA GLY A 83 -8.10 -19.49 3.69
C GLY A 83 -6.72 -20.12 3.85
N ASP A 84 -6.30 -20.84 2.81
CA ASP A 84 -5.03 -21.56 2.78
C ASP A 84 -3.87 -20.77 2.13
N GLU A 85 -4.01 -19.46 1.98
CA GLU A 85 -2.98 -18.62 1.35
C GLU A 85 -1.64 -18.66 2.08
N LEU A 86 -1.64 -18.85 3.41
CA LEU A 86 -0.44 -19.09 4.20
C LEU A 86 -0.52 -20.45 4.89
N SER A 87 0.51 -21.27 4.70
CA SER A 87 0.62 -22.55 5.37
C SER A 87 0.99 -22.38 6.85
N LYS A 88 0.73 -23.41 7.67
CA LYS A 88 1.18 -23.43 9.07
C LYS A 88 2.69 -23.20 9.22
N ASN A 89 3.49 -23.71 8.27
CA ASN A 89 4.94 -23.51 8.31
C ASN A 89 5.32 -22.04 8.06
N MET A 90 4.66 -21.39 7.10
CA MET A 90 4.82 -19.94 6.88
C MET A 90 4.45 -19.14 8.12
N CYS A 91 3.32 -19.44 8.76
CA CYS A 91 2.90 -18.77 10.00
C CYS A 91 3.90 -18.97 11.14
N ASN A 92 4.41 -20.19 11.33
CA ASN A 92 5.43 -20.46 12.35
C ASN A 92 6.70 -19.62 12.15
N GLU A 93 7.09 -19.32 10.91
CA GLU A 93 8.26 -18.45 10.65
C GLU A 93 7.99 -16.99 11.03
N PHE A 94 6.77 -16.48 10.85
CA PHE A 94 6.37 -15.17 11.35
C PHE A 94 6.31 -15.12 12.88
N GLU A 95 5.81 -16.18 13.52
CA GLU A 95 5.74 -16.29 14.99
C GLU A 95 7.13 -16.26 15.63
N LYS A 96 8.14 -16.87 14.99
CA LYS A 96 9.54 -16.76 15.43
C LYS A 96 10.07 -15.32 15.41
N LEU A 97 9.48 -14.44 14.60
CA LEU A 97 9.77 -13.01 14.55
C LEU A 97 8.84 -12.18 15.45
N GLY A 98 8.01 -12.83 16.26
CA GLY A 98 7.05 -12.18 17.16
C GLY A 98 5.87 -11.53 16.43
N ALA A 99 5.53 -11.99 15.22
CA ALA A 99 4.32 -11.59 14.52
C ALA A 99 3.23 -12.67 14.67
N LYS A 100 1.96 -12.27 14.66
CA LYS A 100 0.81 -13.17 14.78
C LYS A 100 0.09 -13.30 13.44
N CYS A 101 -0.16 -14.53 13.01
CA CYS A 101 -0.93 -14.77 11.79
C CYS A 101 -2.44 -14.88 12.09
N LEU A 102 -3.27 -14.20 11.31
CA LEU A 102 -4.73 -14.17 11.45
C LEU A 102 -5.39 -14.47 10.10
N ASN A 103 -6.23 -15.51 10.07
CA ASN A 103 -7.01 -15.87 8.89
C ASN A 103 -8.35 -15.15 8.93
N THR A 104 -8.67 -14.43 7.86
CA THR A 104 -9.93 -13.70 7.70
C THR A 104 -11.18 -14.59 7.77
N GLU A 105 -11.13 -15.87 7.45
CA GLU A 105 -12.28 -16.80 7.60
C GLU A 105 -12.79 -16.91 9.04
N GLN A 106 -11.98 -16.50 10.03
CA GLN A 106 -12.40 -16.44 11.43
C GLN A 106 -13.30 -15.23 11.73
N PHE A 107 -13.38 -14.26 10.80
CA PHE A 107 -14.01 -12.96 11.00
C PHE A 107 -15.11 -12.66 9.98
N ILE A 108 -15.00 -13.22 8.76
CA ILE A 108 -15.92 -12.97 7.66
C ILE A 108 -16.34 -14.29 6.99
N GLU A 109 -17.62 -14.39 6.63
CA GLU A 109 -18.18 -15.57 5.94
C GLU A 109 -17.99 -15.50 4.42
N VAL A 110 -17.67 -14.32 3.88
CA VAL A 110 -17.50 -14.09 2.44
C VAL A 110 -16.03 -14.09 2.11
N THR A 111 -15.61 -14.88 1.12
CA THR A 111 -14.27 -14.81 0.54
C THR A 111 -13.98 -13.38 0.08
N PRO A 112 -13.03 -12.68 0.72
CA PRO A 112 -12.67 -11.35 0.30
C PRO A 112 -11.92 -11.45 -1.04
N GLY A 113 -12.43 -10.82 -2.08
CA GLY A 113 -11.62 -10.54 -3.26
C GLY A 113 -10.40 -9.70 -2.84
N GLY A 114 -9.23 -9.92 -3.44
CA GLY A 114 -7.94 -9.43 -2.92
C GLY A 114 -7.88 -7.94 -2.52
N PHE A 115 -8.68 -7.10 -3.16
CA PHE A 115 -8.77 -5.67 -2.87
C PHE A 115 -9.48 -5.35 -1.53
N LEU A 116 -10.45 -6.15 -1.08
CA LEU A 116 -11.15 -5.93 0.19
C LEU A 116 -10.26 -6.20 1.43
N MET A 117 -9.15 -6.91 1.24
CA MET A 117 -8.34 -7.48 2.32
C MET A 117 -7.71 -6.41 3.24
N LYS A 118 -7.19 -5.30 2.68
CA LYS A 118 -6.52 -4.26 3.48
C LYS A 118 -7.45 -3.62 4.51
N ALA A 119 -8.61 -3.16 4.04
CA ALA A 119 -9.59 -2.49 4.88
C ALA A 119 -10.15 -3.44 5.97
N LEU A 120 -10.37 -4.71 5.64
CA LEU A 120 -10.79 -5.71 6.62
C LEU A 120 -9.70 -6.02 7.64
N ALA A 121 -8.46 -6.22 7.21
CA ALA A 121 -7.33 -6.48 8.10
C ALA A 121 -7.14 -5.33 9.09
N ILE A 122 -7.20 -4.08 8.62
CA ILE A 122 -7.16 -2.90 9.49
C ILE A 122 -8.34 -2.95 10.46
N MET A 123 -9.58 -3.05 9.96
CA MET A 123 -10.78 -2.98 10.79
C MET A 123 -10.84 -4.06 11.88
N PHE A 124 -10.49 -5.30 11.55
CA PHE A 124 -10.56 -6.44 12.47
C PHE A 124 -9.29 -6.71 13.27
N SER A 125 -8.20 -5.97 13.02
CA SER A 125 -6.99 -6.04 13.85
C SER A 125 -7.24 -5.73 15.32
N ASN A 126 -6.42 -6.28 16.21
CA ASN A 126 -6.56 -6.02 17.66
C ASN A 126 -6.06 -4.63 18.08
N PHE A 127 -5.50 -3.84 17.17
CA PHE A 127 -4.92 -2.54 17.48
C PHE A 127 -5.94 -1.42 17.32
N ARG A 128 -5.90 -0.41 18.18
CA ARG A 128 -6.69 0.81 17.95
C ARG A 128 -6.01 1.72 16.93
N GLU A 129 -4.71 1.89 17.10
CA GLU A 129 -3.87 2.72 16.25
C GLU A 129 -3.06 1.79 15.34
N VAL A 130 -3.37 1.81 14.04
CA VAL A 130 -2.82 0.87 13.07
C VAL A 130 -1.86 1.60 12.15
N LEU A 131 -0.64 1.07 12.01
CA LEU A 131 0.21 1.31 10.83
C LEU A 131 0.01 0.13 9.89
N TYR A 132 -0.67 0.36 8.77
CA TYR A 132 -0.76 -0.65 7.72
C TYR A 132 0.47 -0.58 6.81
N LEU A 133 1.00 -1.73 6.42
CA LEU A 133 2.08 -1.86 5.43
C LEU A 133 1.77 -2.98 4.44
N ASP A 134 1.91 -2.70 3.16
CA ASP A 134 1.97 -3.74 2.13
C ASP A 134 3.18 -4.65 2.38
N ALA A 135 3.04 -5.93 2.02
CA ALA A 135 4.06 -6.94 2.27
C ALA A 135 5.42 -6.60 1.62
N ASP A 136 5.43 -5.89 0.51
CA ASP A 136 6.59 -5.47 -0.27
C ASP A 136 7.06 -4.03 0.03
N ASN A 137 6.59 -3.43 1.12
CA ASN A 137 6.95 -2.08 1.52
C ASN A 137 7.87 -2.04 2.75
N VAL A 138 9.20 -2.06 2.53
CA VAL A 138 10.16 -2.08 3.63
C VAL A 138 10.43 -0.68 4.21
N CYS A 139 10.58 -0.62 5.53
CA CYS A 139 10.96 0.59 6.24
C CYS A 139 12.49 0.72 6.31
N LEU A 140 13.02 1.94 6.20
CA LEU A 140 14.46 2.25 6.34
C LEU A 140 14.87 2.57 7.80
N ARG A 141 13.91 2.67 8.71
CA ARG A 141 14.09 2.81 10.16
C ARG A 141 12.86 2.29 10.91
N ASP A 142 12.93 2.21 12.24
CA ASP A 142 11.76 1.93 13.07
C ASP A 142 10.64 2.97 12.82
N PRO A 143 9.44 2.58 12.36
CA PRO A 143 8.35 3.50 12.07
C PRO A 143 7.51 3.88 13.31
N ALA A 144 7.82 3.37 14.51
CA ALA A 144 6.99 3.60 15.70
C ALA A 144 6.81 5.08 16.08
N TYR A 145 7.80 5.93 15.77
CA TYR A 145 7.71 7.37 16.02
C TYR A 145 6.59 8.07 15.24
N LEU A 146 6.06 7.46 14.17
CA LEU A 146 4.98 8.05 13.38
C LEU A 146 3.70 8.22 14.20
N PHE A 147 3.45 7.36 15.21
CA PHE A 147 2.33 7.52 16.14
C PHE A 147 2.50 8.72 17.08
N GLU A 148 3.71 9.26 17.20
CA GLU A 148 3.99 10.46 17.99
C GLU A 148 4.02 11.73 17.15
N ASN A 149 3.89 11.63 15.83
CA ASN A 149 3.89 12.77 14.93
C ASN A 149 2.68 13.68 15.21
N GLU A 150 2.92 15.00 15.20
CA GLU A 150 1.88 16.00 15.46
C GLU A 150 0.73 15.95 14.45
N GLU A 151 1.02 15.65 13.19
CA GLU A 151 -0.01 15.55 12.16
C GLU A 151 -0.89 14.31 12.36
N TYR A 152 -0.30 13.21 12.85
CA TYR A 152 -1.08 12.04 13.26
C TYR A 152 -1.95 12.36 14.48
N LYS A 153 -1.39 12.96 15.54
CA LYS A 153 -2.15 13.34 16.74
C LYS A 153 -3.32 14.25 16.38
N LYS A 154 -3.08 15.22 15.49
CA LYS A 154 -4.11 16.17 15.02
C LYS A 154 -5.19 15.51 14.19
N HIS A 155 -4.85 14.70 13.19
CA HIS A 155 -5.83 14.19 12.21
C HIS A 155 -6.36 12.78 12.53
N GLY A 156 -5.62 11.99 13.30
CA GLY A 156 -5.90 10.58 13.58
C GLY A 156 -5.58 9.68 12.40
N CYS A 157 -5.05 10.23 11.31
CA CYS A 157 -4.63 9.48 10.14
C CYS A 157 -3.56 10.22 9.34
N ILE A 158 -2.64 9.45 8.75
CA ILE A 158 -1.63 9.93 7.80
C ILE A 158 -1.72 9.06 6.55
N PHE A 159 -1.72 9.73 5.41
CA PHE A 159 -1.73 9.15 4.07
C PHE A 159 -0.52 9.61 3.27
N TRP A 160 -0.14 8.80 2.28
CA TRP A 160 1.01 9.05 1.42
C TRP A 160 0.58 9.26 -0.03
N PRO A 161 1.26 10.17 -0.76
CA PRO A 161 0.92 10.43 -2.14
C PRO A 161 1.35 9.27 -3.04
N ASP A 162 0.66 9.17 -4.16
CA ASP A 162 0.96 8.33 -5.31
C ASP A 162 1.57 9.16 -6.46
N PHE A 163 1.98 8.53 -7.56
CA PHE A 163 2.54 9.20 -8.74
C PHE A 163 1.50 9.92 -9.59
N TRP A 164 0.22 9.55 -9.48
CA TRP A 164 -0.86 10.10 -10.31
C TRP A 164 -1.87 10.89 -9.49
N GLN A 165 -2.85 11.46 -10.20
CA GLN A 165 -3.96 12.22 -9.64
C GLN A 165 -5.25 11.69 -10.26
N THR A 166 -6.36 11.74 -9.51
CA THR A 166 -7.68 11.56 -10.12
C THR A 166 -8.06 12.82 -10.90
N PRO A 167 -8.37 12.75 -12.21
CA PRO A 167 -8.66 13.93 -13.00
C PRO A 167 -10.03 14.52 -12.67
N GLU A 168 -10.21 15.83 -12.88
CA GLU A 168 -11.44 16.58 -12.58
C GLU A 168 -12.69 15.99 -13.26
N HIS A 169 -12.55 15.46 -14.49
CA HIS A 169 -13.67 14.88 -15.23
C HIS A 169 -14.09 13.48 -14.74
N ASN A 170 -13.39 12.88 -13.77
CA ASN A 170 -13.77 11.58 -13.22
C ASN A 170 -15.14 11.69 -12.51
N PRO A 171 -16.14 10.85 -12.83
CA PRO A 171 -17.46 10.89 -12.19
C PRO A 171 -17.44 10.72 -10.67
N ILE A 172 -16.37 10.17 -10.08
CA ILE A 172 -16.27 9.93 -8.64
C ILE A 172 -16.50 11.20 -7.80
N TRP A 173 -16.01 12.35 -8.25
CA TRP A 173 -16.19 13.65 -7.57
C TRP A 173 -17.68 13.97 -7.40
N LYS A 174 -18.47 13.76 -8.46
CA LYS A 174 -19.91 13.95 -8.43
C LYS A 174 -20.59 12.85 -7.61
N ILE A 175 -20.22 11.59 -7.78
CA ILE A 175 -20.82 10.46 -7.06
C ILE A 175 -20.70 10.68 -5.54
N LEU A 176 -19.54 11.13 -5.06
CA LEU A 176 -19.27 11.33 -3.64
C LEU A 176 -19.70 12.70 -3.11
N ASP A 177 -20.19 13.59 -3.98
CA ASP A 177 -20.58 14.96 -3.62
C ASP A 177 -19.42 15.74 -2.96
N VAL A 178 -18.25 15.65 -3.59
CA VAL A 178 -17.02 16.31 -3.13
C VAL A 178 -16.40 17.11 -4.26
N ASP A 179 -15.90 18.30 -3.93
CA ASP A 179 -15.23 19.17 -4.89
C ASP A 179 -13.94 18.53 -5.42
N PHE A 180 -13.63 18.80 -6.68
CA PHE A 180 -12.35 18.42 -7.27
C PHE A 180 -11.20 19.00 -6.44
N LYS A 181 -10.18 18.18 -6.20
CA LYS A 181 -8.98 18.57 -5.50
C LYS A 181 -7.76 18.22 -6.35
N ASP A 182 -7.04 19.26 -6.78
CA ASP A 182 -5.75 19.11 -7.47
C ASP A 182 -4.68 18.68 -6.45
N CYS A 183 -4.63 17.39 -6.16
CA CYS A 183 -3.61 16.76 -5.34
C CYS A 183 -3.30 15.35 -5.85
N PRO A 184 -2.12 14.80 -5.52
CA PRO A 184 -1.84 13.38 -5.74
C PRO A 184 -2.94 12.46 -5.19
N GLU A 185 -3.14 11.33 -5.86
CA GLU A 185 -3.85 10.20 -5.26
C GLU A 185 -3.10 9.67 -4.06
N GLN A 186 -3.80 8.83 -3.30
CA GLN A 186 -3.24 8.18 -2.14
C GLN A 186 -2.71 6.79 -2.52
N GLU A 187 -1.45 6.53 -2.18
CA GLU A 187 -0.92 5.17 -2.18
C GLU A 187 -1.30 4.49 -0.85
N SER A 188 -1.86 3.28 -0.91
CA SER A 188 -2.31 2.53 0.28
C SER A 188 -1.31 1.51 0.78
N GLY A 189 -0.16 1.35 0.11
CA GLY A 189 0.93 0.50 0.57
C GLY A 189 1.48 0.88 1.94
N GLN A 190 1.16 2.07 2.44
CA GLN A 190 1.26 2.43 3.84
C GLN A 190 0.22 3.48 4.20
N LEU A 191 -0.34 3.36 5.39
CA LEU A 191 -1.22 4.36 6.00
C LEU A 191 -1.20 4.19 7.51
N ILE A 192 -1.48 5.27 8.24
CA ILE A 192 -1.68 5.22 9.69
C ILE A 192 -3.08 5.70 9.99
N VAL A 193 -3.81 4.97 10.84
CA VAL A 193 -5.20 5.26 11.18
C VAL A 193 -5.47 4.94 12.66
N ASP A 194 -6.09 5.88 13.39
CA ASP A 194 -6.78 5.62 14.66
C ASP A 194 -8.20 5.14 14.36
N LYS A 195 -8.44 3.83 14.54
CA LYS A 195 -9.74 3.21 14.27
C LYS A 195 -10.89 3.83 15.05
N LEU A 196 -10.65 4.33 16.27
CA LEU A 196 -11.70 4.98 17.04
C LEU A 196 -12.20 6.26 16.36
N ARG A 197 -11.28 7.00 15.71
CA ARG A 197 -11.57 8.27 15.03
C ARG A 197 -12.00 8.09 13.58
N SER A 198 -11.68 6.94 12.99
CA SER A 198 -11.85 6.66 11.56
C SER A 198 -12.77 5.48 11.26
N TRP A 199 -13.56 5.02 12.22
CA TRP A 199 -14.38 3.81 12.10
C TRP A 199 -15.39 3.89 10.95
N ASP A 200 -16.05 5.03 10.80
CA ASP A 200 -17.06 5.24 9.76
C ASP A 200 -16.45 5.27 8.36
N GLN A 201 -15.25 5.86 8.26
CA GLN A 201 -14.51 5.95 7.01
C GLN A 201 -14.01 4.57 6.59
N LEU A 202 -13.52 3.76 7.54
CA LEU A 202 -13.14 2.37 7.28
C LEU A 202 -14.34 1.51 6.85
N GLN A 203 -15.52 1.71 7.44
CA GLN A 203 -16.75 1.05 6.99
C GLN A 203 -17.14 1.45 5.56
N LEU A 204 -17.00 2.73 5.23
CA LEU A 204 -17.28 3.22 3.89
C LEU A 204 -16.24 2.70 2.87
N CYS A 205 -14.97 2.56 3.26
CA CYS A 205 -13.95 1.89 2.44
C CYS A 205 -14.40 0.46 2.13
N ILE A 206 -14.74 -0.33 3.14
CA ILE A 206 -15.23 -1.71 2.97
C ILE A 206 -16.43 -1.75 2.04
N TYR A 207 -17.38 -0.83 2.20
CA TYR A 207 -18.54 -0.72 1.31
C TYR A 207 -18.14 -0.49 -0.15
N PHE A 208 -17.24 0.47 -0.44
CA PHE A 208 -16.75 0.72 -1.80
C PHE A 208 -16.07 -0.51 -2.39
N ASN A 209 -15.25 -1.20 -1.60
CA ASN A 209 -14.55 -2.41 -2.01
C ASN A 209 -15.52 -3.58 -2.26
N MET A 210 -16.55 -3.76 -1.44
CA MET A 210 -17.62 -4.75 -1.65
C MET A 210 -18.42 -4.45 -2.93
N LYS A 211 -18.49 -3.18 -3.32
CA LYS A 211 -19.13 -2.69 -4.55
C LYS A 211 -18.10 -2.43 -5.66
N GLY A 212 -16.96 -3.13 -5.65
CA GLY A 212 -15.86 -2.89 -6.59
C GLY A 212 -16.25 -2.94 -8.08
N ALA A 213 -17.27 -3.73 -8.44
CA ALA A 213 -17.81 -3.75 -9.82
C ALA A 213 -18.36 -2.38 -10.27
N ASP A 214 -18.87 -1.58 -9.34
CA ASP A 214 -19.36 -0.23 -9.59
C ASP A 214 -18.24 0.81 -9.44
N TYR A 215 -17.48 0.74 -8.34
CA TYR A 215 -16.52 1.78 -7.98
C TYR A 215 -15.16 1.68 -8.69
N TYR A 216 -14.66 0.48 -9.01
CA TYR A 216 -13.35 0.32 -9.68
C TYR A 216 -13.36 0.72 -11.16
N ARG A 217 -14.53 1.11 -11.68
CA ARG A 217 -14.66 1.80 -12.96
C ARG A 217 -14.14 3.25 -12.90
N PHE A 218 -14.01 3.78 -11.69
CA PHE A 218 -13.58 5.16 -11.40
C PHE A 218 -12.34 5.23 -10.51
N LEU A 219 -12.03 4.14 -9.80
CA LEU A 219 -10.98 4.02 -8.79
C LEU A 219 -10.02 2.88 -9.15
N TYR A 220 -8.73 3.04 -8.81
CA TYR A 220 -7.69 2.00 -9.00
C TYR A 220 -7.71 0.97 -7.89
N GLY A 221 -8.80 0.21 -7.81
CA GLY A 221 -8.96 -0.83 -6.81
C GLY A 221 -9.14 -0.25 -5.41
N ASP A 222 -8.67 -1.00 -4.42
CA ASP A 222 -8.88 -0.67 -3.01
C ASP A 222 -8.14 0.58 -2.55
N LYS A 223 -6.97 0.86 -3.13
CA LYS A 223 -6.10 1.88 -2.59
C LYS A 223 -6.71 3.28 -2.61
N ASP A 224 -7.43 3.62 -3.68
CA ASP A 224 -8.08 4.92 -3.81
C ASP A 224 -9.29 5.03 -2.85
N THR A 225 -9.89 3.92 -2.42
CA THR A 225 -11.11 3.93 -1.60
C THR A 225 -10.91 4.61 -0.24
N PHE A 226 -9.70 4.53 0.31
CA PHE A 226 -9.35 5.13 1.60
C PHE A 226 -9.49 6.65 1.56
N ARG A 227 -8.70 7.36 0.74
CA ARG A 227 -8.79 8.82 0.63
C ARG A 227 -10.21 9.30 0.32
N PHE A 228 -10.90 8.63 -0.60
CA PHE A 228 -12.26 9.01 -1.01
C PHE A 228 -13.31 8.79 0.07
N ALA A 229 -13.19 7.75 0.92
CA ALA A 229 -14.09 7.58 2.05
C ALA A 229 -13.95 8.70 3.09
N TRP A 230 -12.73 9.17 3.34
CA TRP A 230 -12.51 10.32 4.22
C TRP A 230 -13.09 11.61 3.62
N MET A 231 -12.92 11.82 2.30
CA MET A 231 -13.49 12.98 1.61
C MET A 231 -15.02 12.98 1.63
N ALA A 232 -15.65 11.85 1.30
CA ALA A 232 -17.10 11.69 1.30
C ALA A 232 -17.72 11.98 2.69
N LEU A 233 -17.04 11.57 3.76
CA LEU A 233 -17.45 11.83 5.14
C LEU A 233 -16.88 13.14 5.72
N LYS A 234 -16.30 14.02 4.88
CA LYS A 234 -15.76 15.33 5.27
C LYS A 234 -14.80 15.25 6.46
N THR A 235 -14.06 14.15 6.56
CA THR A 235 -13.16 13.84 7.66
C THR A 235 -11.76 14.31 7.30
N PRO A 236 -11.14 15.19 8.09
CA PRO A 236 -9.82 15.69 7.78
C PRO A 236 -8.77 14.58 7.92
N TYR A 237 -7.83 14.53 6.98
CA TYR A 237 -6.68 13.64 6.98
C TYR A 237 -5.41 14.42 6.65
N TYR A 238 -4.26 13.94 7.11
CA TYR A 238 -2.97 14.49 6.69
C TYR A 238 -2.43 13.72 5.50
N MET A 239 -2.20 14.40 4.38
CA MET A 239 -1.46 13.86 3.24
C MET A 239 -0.02 14.34 3.34
N VAL A 240 0.95 13.42 3.33
CA VAL A 240 2.38 13.77 3.34
C VAL A 240 2.69 14.65 2.12
N PRO A 241 3.29 15.85 2.30
CA PRO A 241 3.39 16.85 1.24
C PRO A 241 4.62 16.67 0.35
N PHE A 242 5.32 15.54 0.43
CA PHE A 242 6.53 15.26 -0.34
C PHE A 242 6.21 14.36 -1.52
N ASP A 243 6.66 14.76 -2.70
CA ASP A 243 6.48 13.96 -3.91
C ASP A 243 7.10 12.56 -3.77
N VAL A 244 6.51 11.61 -4.49
CA VAL A 244 7.03 10.25 -4.57
C VAL A 244 8.29 10.21 -5.42
N GLY A 245 9.35 9.61 -4.89
CA GLY A 245 10.57 9.30 -5.64
C GLY A 245 10.51 7.91 -6.29
N SER A 246 11.48 7.61 -7.13
CA SER A 246 11.65 6.31 -7.77
C SER A 246 13.07 5.80 -7.54
N CYS A 247 13.23 4.52 -7.18
CA CYS A 247 14.52 3.88 -7.01
C CYS A 247 14.67 2.70 -7.96
N GLY A 248 15.86 2.58 -8.56
CA GLY A 248 16.12 1.54 -9.54
C GLY A 248 17.54 1.54 -10.06
N VAL A 249 17.69 1.03 -11.29
CA VAL A 249 18.96 0.89 -11.99
C VAL A 249 18.98 1.74 -13.25
N VAL A 250 20.18 2.09 -13.71
CA VAL A 250 20.38 2.65 -15.05
C VAL A 250 20.92 1.54 -15.95
N HIS A 251 20.26 1.32 -17.08
CA HIS A 251 20.69 0.38 -18.11
C HIS A 251 20.56 1.06 -19.47
N ASP A 252 21.60 0.97 -20.31
CA ASP A 252 21.65 1.62 -21.63
C ASP A 252 21.21 3.10 -21.61
N ASN A 253 21.76 3.88 -20.66
CA ASN A 253 21.44 5.30 -20.42
C ASN A 253 19.96 5.59 -20.08
N SER A 254 19.16 4.56 -19.82
CA SER A 254 17.76 4.68 -19.41
C SER A 254 17.60 4.30 -17.95
N PHE A 255 16.89 5.13 -17.19
CA PHE A 255 16.54 4.80 -15.81
C PHE A 255 15.33 3.86 -15.77
N PHE A 256 15.46 2.80 -14.98
CA PHE A 256 14.45 1.78 -14.72
C PHE A 256 14.15 1.71 -13.22
N GLY A 257 13.23 2.57 -12.77
CA GLY A 257 12.74 2.58 -11.40
C GLY A 257 11.76 1.45 -11.13
N ASN A 258 12.04 0.61 -10.13
CA ASN A 258 11.20 -0.56 -9.80
C ASN A 258 10.61 -0.48 -8.39
N THR A 259 10.89 0.60 -7.66
CA THR A 259 10.53 0.79 -6.25
C THR A 259 10.12 2.24 -6.03
N MET A 260 8.94 2.46 -5.44
CA MET A 260 8.53 3.80 -4.99
C MET A 260 9.31 4.19 -3.74
N VAL A 261 9.70 5.46 -3.66
CA VAL A 261 10.45 6.03 -2.55
C VAL A 261 9.56 7.07 -1.88
N GLN A 262 9.13 6.79 -0.66
CA GLN A 262 8.17 7.63 0.05
C GLN A 262 8.75 8.12 1.40
N HIS A 263 8.34 9.32 1.76
CA HIS A 263 8.96 10.11 2.81
C HIS A 263 8.08 10.14 4.07
N ASP A 264 8.68 10.39 5.23
CA ASP A 264 7.93 10.76 6.43
C ASP A 264 7.42 12.21 6.36
N CYS A 265 6.76 12.66 7.43
CA CYS A 265 6.23 14.02 7.53
C CYS A 265 7.31 15.12 7.61
N GLU A 266 8.59 14.75 7.75
CA GLU A 266 9.74 15.66 7.75
C GLU A 266 10.51 15.64 6.41
N GLY A 267 10.08 14.81 5.44
CA GLY A 267 10.71 14.72 4.13
C GLY A 267 11.90 13.77 4.08
N LYS A 268 12.12 12.97 5.12
CA LYS A 268 13.15 11.91 5.13
C LYS A 268 12.56 10.65 4.52
N ILE A 269 13.33 9.93 3.72
CA ILE A 269 12.86 8.67 3.14
C ILE A 269 12.66 7.66 4.25
N LEU A 270 11.50 7.03 4.24
CA LEU A 270 11.13 6.00 5.20
C LEU A 270 10.72 4.70 4.52
N PHE A 271 10.01 4.77 3.40
CA PHE A 271 9.39 3.60 2.78
C PHE A 271 10.00 3.34 1.40
N MET A 272 10.40 2.08 1.19
CA MET A 272 10.84 1.55 -0.11
C MET A 272 9.82 0.51 -0.57
N HIS A 273 8.82 0.96 -1.33
CA HIS A 273 7.70 0.13 -1.76
C HIS A 273 8.03 -0.55 -3.09
N ARG A 274 8.35 -1.84 -3.05
CA ARG A 274 8.74 -2.65 -4.22
C ARG A 274 7.54 -3.11 -5.06
N ASN A 275 6.71 -2.14 -5.46
CA ASN A 275 5.47 -2.38 -6.18
C ASN A 275 5.66 -3.08 -7.54
N LEU A 276 6.79 -2.83 -8.24
CA LEU A 276 7.06 -3.39 -9.57
C LEU A 276 7.96 -4.64 -9.55
N LEU A 277 9.03 -4.67 -8.74
CA LEU A 277 9.92 -5.83 -8.62
C LEU A 277 9.88 -6.42 -7.21
N LYS A 278 9.10 -7.47 -7.02
CA LYS A 278 8.91 -8.10 -5.70
C LYS A 278 10.05 -9.04 -5.29
N TRP A 279 10.14 -9.30 -3.99
CA TRP A 279 11.21 -10.10 -3.40
C TRP A 279 11.21 -11.57 -3.83
N ASP A 280 10.05 -12.13 -4.17
CA ASP A 280 9.90 -13.54 -4.55
C ASP A 280 10.55 -13.89 -5.89
N ILE A 281 10.67 -12.92 -6.80
CA ILE A 281 11.36 -13.06 -8.09
C ILE A 281 12.75 -12.45 -8.12
N THR A 282 13.12 -11.64 -7.12
CA THR A 282 14.47 -11.03 -7.02
C THR A 282 15.54 -12.10 -6.86
N LEU A 283 16.66 -12.01 -7.58
CA LEU A 283 17.78 -12.94 -7.41
C LEU A 283 18.63 -12.59 -6.18
N GLU A 284 19.24 -13.59 -5.54
CA GLU A 284 19.98 -13.39 -4.27
C GLU A 284 21.19 -12.45 -4.36
N HIS A 285 21.68 -12.18 -5.56
CA HIS A 285 22.84 -11.33 -5.84
C HIS A 285 22.48 -10.05 -6.61
N GLU A 286 21.19 -9.86 -6.89
CA GLU A 286 20.69 -8.76 -7.72
C GLU A 286 20.40 -7.55 -6.84
N LEU A 287 21.26 -6.54 -6.96
CA LEU A 287 21.10 -5.24 -6.31
C LEU A 287 20.42 -4.29 -7.30
N VAL A 288 19.17 -3.92 -7.03
CA VAL A 288 18.34 -3.09 -7.89
C VAL A 288 18.14 -1.68 -7.35
N TRP A 289 18.48 -1.42 -6.09
CA TRP A 289 18.49 -0.08 -5.52
C TRP A 289 19.85 0.57 -5.71
N LYS A 290 20.06 1.13 -6.91
CA LYS A 290 21.29 1.85 -7.26
C LYS A 290 21.10 3.35 -7.16
N ILE A 291 20.16 3.87 -7.94
CA ILE A 291 19.89 5.30 -8.02
C ILE A 291 18.54 5.59 -7.40
N VAL A 292 18.49 6.57 -6.50
CA VAL A 292 17.24 7.22 -6.09
C VAL A 292 17.08 8.48 -6.91
N LYS A 293 15.95 8.59 -7.60
CA LYS A 293 15.53 9.76 -8.37
C LYS A 293 14.33 10.40 -7.69
N LYS A 294 14.38 11.71 -7.44
CA LYS A 294 13.28 12.48 -6.83
C LYS A 294 13.14 13.83 -7.51
N PHE A 295 11.93 14.41 -7.47
CA PHE A 295 11.75 15.77 -7.96
C PHE A 295 12.50 16.78 -7.10
N SER A 296 13.04 17.83 -7.74
CA SER A 296 13.54 18.99 -7.02
C SER A 296 12.36 19.87 -6.55
N SER A 297 12.65 20.89 -5.75
CA SER A 297 11.68 21.93 -5.38
C SER A 297 11.39 22.95 -6.51
N SER A 298 11.76 22.63 -7.75
CA SER A 298 11.56 23.51 -8.91
C SER A 298 10.08 23.64 -9.30
N ILE A 299 9.81 24.73 -10.02
CA ILE A 299 8.50 25.09 -10.58
C ILE A 299 8.26 24.34 -11.91
N GLU A 300 9.27 23.66 -12.46
CA GLU A 300 9.14 22.92 -13.71
C GLU A 300 8.04 21.85 -13.65
N PRO A 301 7.36 21.59 -14.79
CA PRO A 301 6.38 20.53 -14.88
C PRO A 301 7.00 19.18 -14.52
N LYS A 302 6.42 18.53 -13.52
CA LYS A 302 6.81 17.20 -13.05
C LYS A 302 5.96 16.19 -13.80
N PHE A 303 6.56 15.16 -14.38
CA PHE A 303 5.76 14.05 -14.88
C PHE A 303 6.44 12.71 -14.61
N CYS A 304 5.61 11.69 -14.41
CA CYS A 304 6.01 10.31 -14.24
C CYS A 304 5.76 9.56 -15.55
N GLU A 305 6.65 8.66 -15.93
CA GLU A 305 6.49 7.79 -17.10
C GLU A 305 6.54 6.33 -16.66
N LEU A 306 5.50 5.57 -16.96
CA LEU A 306 5.51 4.11 -16.83
C LEU A 306 6.06 3.52 -18.13
N LYS A 307 7.29 3.02 -18.07
CA LYS A 307 7.96 2.26 -19.12
C LYS A 307 7.61 0.78 -18.99
N GLY A 308 7.54 0.07 -20.11
CA GLY A 308 7.28 -1.38 -20.15
C GLY A 308 5.98 -1.75 -20.89
N GLY A 309 5.74 -3.06 -21.03
CA GLY A 309 4.61 -3.63 -21.78
C GLY A 309 4.33 -5.06 -21.32
N ILE A 310 3.47 -5.81 -22.03
CA ILE A 310 3.09 -7.18 -21.65
C ILE A 310 4.33 -8.10 -21.50
N ASP A 311 5.37 -7.85 -22.30
CA ASP A 311 6.61 -8.65 -22.34
C ASP A 311 7.86 -7.91 -21.82
N VAL A 312 7.72 -6.70 -21.30
CA VAL A 312 8.85 -5.87 -20.83
C VAL A 312 8.59 -5.44 -19.39
N MET A 313 9.57 -5.69 -18.51
CA MET A 313 9.49 -5.31 -17.10
C MET A 313 9.05 -3.86 -16.94
N GLN A 314 7.98 -3.66 -16.17
CA GLN A 314 7.46 -2.33 -15.90
C GLN A 314 8.45 -1.55 -15.02
N ALA A 315 8.64 -0.28 -15.35
CA ALA A 315 9.50 0.63 -14.62
C ALA A 315 8.94 2.05 -14.62
N ILE A 316 9.22 2.81 -13.57
CA ILE A 316 8.79 4.19 -13.41
C ILE A 316 9.99 5.13 -13.47
N ASP A 317 9.94 6.08 -14.40
CA ASP A 317 10.90 7.16 -14.51
C ASP A 317 10.24 8.52 -14.21
N LEU A 318 11.01 9.43 -13.63
CA LEU A 318 10.58 10.78 -13.28
C LEU A 318 11.23 11.78 -14.23
N HIS A 319 10.45 12.72 -14.75
CA HIS A 319 10.90 13.68 -15.74
C HIS A 319 10.53 15.12 -15.35
N GLY A 320 11.32 16.07 -15.86
CA GLY A 320 11.40 17.44 -15.35
C GLY A 320 12.66 17.59 -14.51
N ASP A 321 12.69 18.60 -13.63
CA ASP A 321 13.83 18.82 -12.74
C ASP A 321 13.89 17.77 -11.62
N THR A 322 14.93 16.93 -11.67
CA THR A 322 15.11 15.78 -10.76
C THR A 322 16.52 15.75 -10.18
N LEU A 323 16.58 15.37 -8.90
CA LEU A 323 17.81 15.07 -8.20
C LEU A 323 18.02 13.56 -8.19
N GLN A 324 19.26 13.15 -8.41
CA GLN A 324 19.68 11.75 -8.34
C GLN A 324 20.83 11.59 -7.37
N TYR A 325 20.84 10.49 -6.63
CA TYR A 325 21.97 10.09 -5.80
C TYR A 325 22.00 8.57 -5.63
N GLU A 326 23.16 8.05 -5.27
CA GLU A 326 23.37 6.63 -5.03
C GLU A 326 22.68 6.19 -3.74
N PHE A 327 21.79 5.20 -3.84
CA PHE A 327 21.06 4.65 -2.70
C PHE A 327 22.02 4.13 -1.63
N ASN A 328 23.10 3.45 -2.02
CA ASN A 328 24.04 2.86 -1.08
C ASN A 328 24.89 3.91 -0.35
N ASP A 329 25.00 5.14 -0.86
CA ASP A 329 25.65 6.23 -0.13
C ASP A 329 24.76 6.74 1.00
N ALA A 330 23.45 6.80 0.76
CA ALA A 330 22.45 7.20 1.76
C ALA A 330 22.12 6.09 2.76
N PHE A 331 22.06 4.83 2.30
CA PHE A 331 21.67 3.66 3.10
C PHE A 331 22.66 2.50 2.92
N PRO A 332 23.89 2.62 3.44
CA PRO A 332 24.96 1.66 3.18
C PRO A 332 24.59 0.24 3.58
N GLY A 333 24.65 -0.68 2.63
CA GLY A 333 24.45 -2.11 2.87
C GLY A 333 23.02 -2.54 3.18
N PHE A 334 22.03 -1.63 3.15
CA PHE A 334 20.65 -1.94 3.51
C PHE A 334 20.05 -3.02 2.60
N GLU A 335 20.13 -2.86 1.27
CA GLU A 335 19.63 -3.85 0.31
C GLU A 335 20.34 -5.21 0.46
N ARG A 336 21.65 -5.20 0.76
CA ARG A 336 22.41 -6.44 1.02
C ARG A 336 21.89 -7.17 2.26
N THR A 337 21.44 -6.45 3.28
CA THR A 337 20.80 -7.04 4.46
C THR A 337 19.48 -7.71 4.07
N CYS A 338 18.64 -7.05 3.26
CA CYS A 338 17.42 -7.66 2.72
C CYS A 338 17.72 -8.95 1.92
N LEU A 339 18.73 -8.92 1.04
CA LEU A 339 19.14 -10.09 0.26
C LEU A 339 19.69 -11.24 1.12
N LYS A 340 20.39 -10.94 2.22
CA LYS A 340 20.81 -11.97 3.19
C LYS A 340 19.61 -12.66 3.85
N ILE A 341 18.58 -11.88 4.21
CA ILE A 341 17.33 -12.42 4.76
C ILE A 341 16.61 -13.27 3.71
N LEU A 342 16.50 -12.79 2.47
CA LEU A 342 15.91 -13.51 1.34
C LEU A 342 16.60 -14.87 1.13
N LYS A 343 17.94 -14.87 1.07
CA LYS A 343 18.74 -16.09 0.93
C LYS A 343 18.49 -17.07 2.08
N LYS A 344 18.44 -16.57 3.32
CA LYS A 344 18.18 -17.38 4.51
C LYS A 344 16.83 -18.08 4.44
N VAL A 345 15.76 -17.36 4.11
CA VAL A 345 14.42 -17.94 4.05
C VAL A 345 14.26 -18.93 2.89
N ARG A 346 14.83 -18.62 1.71
CA ARG A 346 14.81 -19.51 0.55
C ARG A 346 15.60 -20.80 0.74
N SER A 347 16.64 -20.77 1.57
CA SER A 347 17.44 -21.94 1.92
C SER A 347 16.74 -22.87 2.92
N ALA A 348 15.62 -22.45 3.53
CA ALA A 348 14.88 -23.26 4.48
C ALA A 348 14.10 -24.38 3.77
N LYS A 349 14.09 -25.58 4.37
CA LYS A 349 13.43 -26.77 3.80
C LYS A 349 11.92 -26.56 3.53
N PHE A 350 11.23 -25.77 4.36
CA PHE A 350 9.82 -25.50 4.13
C PHE A 350 9.61 -24.69 2.84
N TYR A 351 10.49 -23.73 2.55
CA TYR A 351 10.32 -22.82 1.42
C TYR A 351 10.36 -23.56 0.07
N SER A 352 11.27 -24.53 -0.10
CA SER A 352 11.32 -25.33 -1.33
C SER A 352 10.08 -26.22 -1.51
N HIS A 353 9.50 -26.71 -0.42
CA HIS A 353 8.23 -27.42 -0.44
C HIS A 353 7.07 -26.50 -0.85
N GLU A 354 6.97 -25.31 -0.27
CA GLU A 354 5.95 -24.31 -0.62
C GLU A 354 6.08 -23.84 -2.08
N LEU A 355 7.31 -23.68 -2.58
CA LEU A 355 7.58 -23.35 -3.97
C LEU A 355 7.09 -24.44 -4.92
N MET A 356 7.33 -25.72 -4.58
CA MET A 356 6.83 -26.85 -5.35
C MET A 356 5.29 -26.89 -5.36
N LEU A 357 4.65 -26.69 -4.20
CA LEU A 357 3.19 -26.65 -4.10
C LEU A 357 2.60 -25.49 -4.92
N SER A 358 3.19 -24.31 -4.83
CA SER A 358 2.79 -23.13 -5.61
C SER A 358 2.91 -23.39 -7.12
N TYR A 359 4.03 -23.99 -7.57
CA TYR A 359 4.22 -24.38 -8.96
C TYR A 359 3.17 -25.40 -9.42
N LEU A 360 2.92 -26.45 -8.64
CA LEU A 360 1.93 -27.47 -8.98
C LEU A 360 0.51 -26.89 -9.01
N SER A 361 0.15 -26.01 -8.08
CA SER A 361 -1.16 -25.35 -8.04
C SER A 361 -1.38 -24.48 -9.28
N ASN A 362 -0.38 -23.71 -9.69
CA ASN A 362 -0.49 -22.82 -10.86
C ASN A 362 -0.57 -23.59 -12.20
N ASN A 363 0.01 -24.80 -12.26
CA ASN A 363 0.04 -25.63 -13.47
C ASN A 363 -1.02 -26.74 -13.50
N ARG A 364 -1.94 -26.77 -12.52
CA ARG A 364 -3.03 -27.77 -12.44
C ARG A 364 -4.29 -27.39 -13.25
N ARG A 365 -4.23 -26.35 -14.09
CA ARG A 365 -5.36 -25.87 -14.89
C ARG A 365 -5.32 -26.38 -16.31
#